data_AF-A0A3T0RVG0-F1
#
_entry.id   AF-A0A3T0RVG0-F1
#
_cell.length_a   1.000
_cell.length_b   1.000
_cell.length_c   1.000
_cell.angle_alpha   90.00
_cell.angle_beta   90.00
_cell.angle_gamma   90.00
#
_symmetry.space_group_name_H-M   'P 1'
#
loop_
_entity.id
_entity.type
_entity.pdbx_description
1 polymer ?
#
loop_
_entity_poly.entity_id
_entity_poly.type
_entity_poly.pdbx_seq_one_letter_code
_entity_poly.pdbx_strand_id
1 'polypeptide(L)'
;MKIGLYLDQVAMHILNRGIFVSCEPVDRIESAQPGLVDERLSEVGMVYLVCDTEKEIQGKAKLTDAFITTYGDPDPIMLEHMGFKDKPERFKTEYAGLFKHQFPEDPLMDETELFVCIYEPVKDS
;
A
#
# COMPACT_ATOMS: atom_id res chain seq x y z
N MET A 1 -19.91 -5.66 -0.72
CA MET A 1 -18.66 -4.90 -0.90
C MET A 1 -18.09 -4.60 0.47
N LYS A 2 -16.82 -4.93 0.70
CA LYS A 2 -16.11 -4.67 1.96
C LYS A 2 -15.54 -3.24 1.94
N ILE A 3 -15.46 -2.57 3.10
CA ILE A 3 -14.61 -1.38 3.25
C ILE A 3 -13.18 -1.90 3.28
N GLY A 4 -12.40 -1.52 2.28
CA GLY A 4 -11.04 -2.04 2.11
C GLY A 4 -9.95 -1.02 2.35
N LEU A 5 -10.25 0.28 2.28
CA LEU A 5 -9.26 1.35 2.36
C LEU A 5 -9.82 2.53 3.16
N TYR A 6 -9.02 3.04 4.10
CA TYR A 6 -9.22 4.32 4.77
C TYR A 6 -8.07 5.23 4.36
N LEU A 7 -8.35 6.20 3.49
CA LEU A 7 -7.32 7.03 2.87
C LEU A 7 -7.44 8.48 3.36
N ASP A 8 -6.30 9.13 3.58
CA ASP A 8 -6.27 10.57 3.76
C ASP A 8 -6.52 11.30 2.42
N GLN A 9 -6.65 12.63 2.46
CA GLN A 9 -6.92 13.42 1.25
C GLN A 9 -5.85 13.28 0.17
N VAL A 10 -4.60 13.04 0.54
CA VAL A 10 -3.48 12.90 -0.41
C VAL A 10 -3.57 11.55 -1.11
N ALA A 11 -3.72 10.47 -0.36
CA ALA A 11 -3.90 9.12 -0.88
C ALA A 11 -5.16 9.01 -1.75
N MET A 12 -6.26 9.65 -1.34
CA MET A 12 -7.48 9.76 -2.14
C MET A 12 -7.22 10.48 -3.48
N HIS A 13 -6.49 11.58 -3.46
CA HIS A 13 -6.14 12.33 -4.67
C HIS A 13 -5.25 11.54 -5.62
N ILE A 14 -4.32 10.73 -5.08
CA ILE A 14 -3.49 9.80 -5.87
C ILE A 14 -4.38 8.75 -6.53
N LEU A 15 -5.21 8.06 -5.76
CA LEU A 15 -6.13 7.04 -6.27
C LEU A 15 -7.06 7.59 -7.36
N ASN A 16 -7.63 8.77 -7.15
CA ASN A 16 -8.54 9.39 -8.13
C ASN A 16 -7.86 9.75 -9.46
N ARG A 17 -6.52 9.85 -9.48
CA ARG A 17 -5.74 10.16 -10.68
C ARG A 17 -5.22 8.93 -11.42
N GLY A 18 -5.25 7.74 -10.81
CA GLY A 18 -4.70 6.54 -11.41
C GLY A 18 -4.40 5.47 -10.38
N ILE A 19 -3.17 4.97 -10.37
CA ILE A 19 -2.79 3.84 -9.51
C ILE A 19 -2.44 4.34 -8.11
N PHE A 20 -2.97 3.66 -7.10
CA PHE A 20 -2.59 3.84 -5.70
C PHE A 20 -1.85 2.58 -5.22
N VAL A 21 -0.68 2.78 -4.61
CA VAL A 21 0.12 1.70 -4.02
C VAL A 21 0.15 1.90 -2.51
N SER A 22 -0.27 0.90 -1.77
CA SER A 22 0.05 0.80 -0.34
C SER A 22 1.23 -0.15 -0.15
N CYS A 23 2.15 0.22 0.73
CA CYS A 23 3.34 -0.55 1.04
C CYS A 23 3.64 -0.37 2.53
N GLU A 24 3.60 -1.46 3.31
CA GLU A 24 3.78 -1.47 4.77
C GLU A 24 4.46 -2.77 5.23
N PRO A 25 5.21 -2.78 6.34
CA PRO A 25 5.81 -4.02 6.85
C PRO A 25 4.78 -5.10 7.22
N VAL A 26 5.04 -6.34 6.82
CA VAL A 26 4.17 -7.50 7.09
C VAL A 26 3.90 -7.65 8.59
N ASP A 27 4.95 -7.67 9.41
CA ASP A 27 4.85 -7.86 10.87
C ASP A 27 3.94 -6.83 11.53
N ARG A 28 3.99 -5.59 11.04
CA ARG A 28 3.18 -4.49 11.55
C ARG A 28 1.71 -4.70 11.22
N ILE A 29 1.41 -5.06 9.97
CA ILE A 29 0.05 -5.33 9.51
C ILE A 29 -0.54 -6.48 10.32
N GLU A 30 0.20 -7.58 10.43
CA GLU A 30 -0.25 -8.78 11.13
C GLU A 30 -0.39 -8.55 12.64
N SER A 31 0.41 -7.67 13.24
CA SER A 31 0.24 -7.26 14.63
C SER A 31 -1.03 -6.44 14.87
N ALA A 32 -1.42 -5.60 13.90
CA ALA A 32 -2.60 -4.75 14.00
C ALA A 32 -3.90 -5.48 13.60
N GLN A 33 -3.85 -6.30 12.55
CA GLN A 33 -4.95 -7.06 12.01
C GLN A 33 -4.45 -8.43 11.50
N PRO A 34 -4.40 -9.44 12.38
CA PRO A 34 -3.94 -10.78 12.00
C PRO A 34 -4.75 -11.38 10.85
N GLY A 35 -4.05 -11.99 9.88
CA GLY A 35 -4.60 -12.63 8.69
C GLY A 35 -4.93 -11.67 7.54
N LEU A 36 -4.67 -10.37 7.68
CA LEU A 36 -4.99 -9.40 6.63
C LEU A 36 -4.12 -9.59 5.40
N VAL A 37 -2.84 -9.97 5.55
CA VAL A 37 -1.94 -10.19 4.40
C VAL A 37 -2.47 -11.33 3.53
N ASP A 38 -2.76 -12.48 4.15
CA ASP A 38 -3.33 -13.65 3.46
C ASP A 38 -4.69 -13.34 2.82
N GLU A 39 -5.56 -12.60 3.53
CA GLU A 39 -6.85 -12.16 2.98
C GLU A 39 -6.65 -11.36 1.70
N ARG A 40 -5.76 -10.35 1.71
CA ARG A 40 -5.53 -9.48 0.55
C ARG A 40 -4.88 -10.19 -0.62
N LEU A 41 -3.93 -11.08 -0.36
CA LEU A 41 -3.35 -11.95 -1.38
C LEU A 41 -4.42 -12.80 -2.07
N SER A 42 -5.40 -13.30 -1.31
CA SER A 42 -6.51 -14.11 -1.86
C SER A 42 -7.59 -13.29 -2.58
N GLU A 43 -7.63 -11.97 -2.36
CA GLU A 43 -8.67 -11.07 -2.85
C GLU A 43 -8.22 -10.19 -4.03
N VAL A 44 -7.09 -10.50 -4.66
CA VAL A 44 -6.69 -9.85 -5.91
C VAL A 44 -7.81 -9.97 -6.95
N GLY A 45 -8.19 -8.85 -7.53
CA GLY A 45 -9.33 -8.69 -8.42
C GLY A 45 -10.62 -8.20 -7.75
N MET A 46 -10.70 -8.19 -6.41
CA MET A 46 -11.86 -7.71 -5.68
C MET A 46 -11.97 -6.18 -5.68
N VAL A 47 -13.20 -5.70 -5.58
CA VAL A 47 -13.54 -4.27 -5.47
C VAL A 47 -13.92 -3.95 -4.03
N TYR A 48 -13.27 -2.92 -3.50
CA TYR A 48 -13.47 -2.41 -2.16
C TYR A 48 -14.10 -1.03 -2.18
N LEU A 49 -14.86 -0.74 -1.13
CA LEU A 49 -15.22 0.63 -0.78
C LEU A 49 -13.98 1.35 -0.23
N VAL A 50 -13.82 2.58 -0.67
CA VAL A 50 -12.80 3.51 -0.19
C VAL A 50 -13.48 4.55 0.66
N CYS A 51 -13.02 4.67 1.90
CA CYS A 51 -13.47 5.66 2.86
C CYS A 51 -12.38 6.68 3.15
N ASP A 52 -12.78 7.86 3.58
CA ASP A 52 -11.85 8.80 4.21
C ASP A 52 -11.59 8.44 5.68
N THR A 53 -10.76 9.25 6.36
CA THR A 53 -10.44 9.09 7.79
C THR A 53 -11.63 9.35 8.72
N GLU A 54 -12.70 10.00 8.23
CA GLU A 54 -13.96 10.20 8.96
C GLU A 54 -14.94 9.01 8.76
N LYS A 55 -14.52 8.01 7.99
CA LYS A 55 -15.28 6.80 7.62
C LYS A 55 -16.42 7.04 6.63
N GLU A 56 -16.44 8.20 5.97
CA GLU A 56 -17.39 8.50 4.90
C GLU A 56 -16.95 7.82 3.60
N ILE A 57 -17.90 7.26 2.85
CA ILE A 57 -17.61 6.56 1.59
C ILE A 57 -17.31 7.59 0.51
N GLN A 58 -16.11 7.51 -0.06
CA GLN A 58 -15.63 8.40 -1.11
C GLN A 58 -15.64 7.77 -2.50
N GLY A 59 -15.62 6.43 -2.57
CA GLY A 59 -15.66 5.74 -3.86
C GLY A 59 -15.35 4.25 -3.76
N LYS A 60 -14.83 3.70 -4.87
CA LYS A 60 -14.49 2.29 -5.02
C LYS A 60 -13.12 2.14 -5.66
N ALA A 61 -12.37 1.13 -5.23
CA ALA A 61 -11.10 0.75 -5.82
C ALA A 61 -11.03 -0.76 -6.02
N LYS A 62 -10.43 -1.19 -7.11
CA LYS A 62 -10.14 -2.59 -7.39
C LYS A 62 -8.72 -2.89 -6.94
N LEU A 63 -8.53 -3.92 -6.13
CA LEU A 63 -7.20 -4.49 -5.86
C LEU A 63 -6.74 -5.21 -7.12
N THR A 64 -5.77 -4.65 -7.84
CA THR A 64 -5.29 -5.21 -9.10
C THR A 64 -4.12 -6.15 -8.91
N ASP A 65 -3.34 -5.95 -7.85
CA ASP A 65 -2.23 -6.82 -7.48
C ASP A 65 -1.94 -6.75 -5.98
N ALA A 66 -1.38 -7.83 -5.44
CA ALA A 66 -0.90 -7.90 -4.07
C ALA A 66 0.25 -8.91 -3.96
N PHE A 67 1.34 -8.52 -3.31
CA PHE A 67 2.53 -9.37 -3.17
C PHE A 67 3.39 -8.93 -1.99
N ILE A 68 4.31 -9.80 -1.59
CA ILE A 68 5.33 -9.51 -0.59
C ILE A 68 6.66 -9.29 -1.31
N THR A 69 7.39 -8.25 -0.92
CA THR A 69 8.76 -7.97 -1.34
C THR A 69 9.62 -7.69 -0.12
N THR A 70 10.94 -7.67 -0.26
CA THR A 70 11.84 -7.20 0.81
C THR A 70 12.23 -5.74 0.61
N TYR A 71 12.42 -5.01 1.70
CA TYR A 71 12.89 -3.62 1.67
C TYR A 71 14.29 -3.50 1.04
N GLY A 72 15.16 -4.48 1.29
CA GLY A 72 16.51 -4.55 0.74
C GLY A 72 16.55 -4.86 -0.76
N ASP A 73 15.53 -5.54 -1.30
CA ASP A 73 15.39 -5.87 -2.71
C ASP A 73 13.93 -5.65 -3.18
N PRO A 74 13.52 -4.39 -3.35
CA PRO A 74 12.13 -4.04 -3.63
C PRO A 74 11.71 -4.41 -5.06
N ASP A 75 10.50 -4.95 -5.21
CA ASP A 75 9.96 -5.37 -6.49
C ASP A 75 9.90 -4.20 -7.52
N PRO A 76 10.37 -4.41 -8.77
CA PRO A 76 10.37 -3.38 -9.80
C PRO A 76 8.99 -2.78 -10.12
N ILE A 77 7.92 -3.58 -10.03
CA ILE A 77 6.54 -3.12 -10.30
C ILE A 77 6.12 -2.09 -9.25
N MET A 78 6.41 -2.37 -7.97
CA MET A 78 6.19 -1.42 -6.88
C MET A 78 6.96 -0.12 -7.13
N LEU A 79 8.26 -0.22 -7.43
CA LEU A 79 9.11 0.94 -7.70
C LEU A 79 8.58 1.78 -8.87
N GLU A 80 8.13 1.15 -9.95
CA GLU A 80 7.56 1.84 -11.09
C GLU A 80 6.32 2.65 -10.71
N HIS A 81 5.35 2.02 -10.04
CA HIS A 81 4.11 2.69 -9.64
C HIS A 81 4.30 3.76 -8.57
N MET A 82 5.33 3.63 -7.72
CA MET A 82 5.69 4.65 -6.74
C MET A 82 6.58 5.77 -7.30
N GLY A 83 6.96 5.72 -8.59
CA GLY A 83 7.78 6.76 -9.23
C GLY A 83 9.29 6.66 -8.93
N PHE A 84 9.74 5.49 -8.47
CA PHE A 84 11.14 5.14 -8.21
C PHE A 84 11.71 4.18 -9.25
N LYS A 85 11.12 4.14 -10.46
CA LYS A 85 11.66 3.37 -11.60
C LYS A 85 13.16 3.64 -11.76
N ASP A 86 13.95 2.56 -11.77
CA ASP A 86 15.41 2.57 -11.84
C ASP A 86 16.14 3.29 -10.69
N LYS A 87 15.45 3.54 -9.56
CA LYS A 87 15.97 4.29 -8.40
C LYS A 87 15.68 3.59 -7.06
N PRO A 88 16.07 2.31 -6.87
CA PRO A 88 15.83 1.58 -5.63
C PRO A 88 16.49 2.25 -4.41
N GLU A 89 17.69 2.81 -4.56
CA GLU A 89 18.39 3.51 -3.47
C GLU A 89 17.64 4.77 -3.00
N ARG A 90 16.96 5.46 -3.92
CA ARG A 90 16.14 6.63 -3.60
C ARG A 90 14.87 6.21 -2.88
N PHE A 91 14.23 5.12 -3.31
CA PHE A 91 13.12 4.51 -2.59
C PHE A 91 13.54 4.16 -1.16
N LYS A 92 14.64 3.42 -0.99
CA LYS A 92 15.13 3.04 0.35
C LYS A 92 15.29 4.24 1.26
N THR A 93 15.98 5.29 0.79
CA THR A 93 16.24 6.50 1.58
C THR A 93 14.96 7.26 1.91
N GLU A 94 14.09 7.53 0.93
CA GLU A 94 12.87 8.32 1.15
C GLU A 94 11.84 7.55 1.98
N TYR A 95 11.65 6.26 1.69
CA TYR A 95 10.71 5.39 2.40
C TYR A 95 11.14 5.14 3.84
N ALA A 96 12.44 4.85 4.11
CA ALA A 96 12.92 4.76 5.48
C ALA A 96 12.83 6.09 6.24
N GLY A 97 13.02 7.22 5.56
CA GLY A 97 12.82 8.55 6.16
C GLY A 97 11.38 8.77 6.62
N LEU A 98 10.41 8.43 5.77
CA LEU A 98 8.98 8.50 6.10
C LEU A 98 8.63 7.51 7.22
N PHE A 99 9.06 6.26 7.11
CA PHE A 99 8.72 5.21 8.07
C PHE A 99 9.30 5.52 9.45
N LYS A 100 10.57 5.93 9.54
CA LYS A 100 11.20 6.32 10.81
C LYS A 100 10.51 7.50 11.49
N HIS A 101 9.94 8.43 10.73
CA HIS A 101 9.19 9.54 11.32
C HIS A 101 7.88 9.07 11.98
N GLN A 102 7.22 8.09 11.37
CA GLN A 102 5.98 7.52 11.89
C GLN A 102 6.24 6.50 13.00
N PHE A 103 7.29 5.69 12.87
CA PHE A 103 7.62 4.54 13.72
C PHE A 103 9.11 4.55 14.06
N PRO A 104 9.53 5.43 14.98
CA PRO A 104 10.95 5.59 15.31
C PRO A 104 11.56 4.37 16.02
N GLU A 105 10.74 3.50 16.60
CA GLU A 105 11.17 2.30 17.34
C GLU A 105 11.37 1.07 16.45
N ASP A 106 10.84 1.09 15.23
CA ASP A 106 10.88 -0.04 14.28
C ASP A 106 11.63 0.36 12.99
N PRO A 107 12.97 0.38 12.99
CA PRO A 107 13.72 0.70 11.79
C PRO A 107 13.56 -0.40 10.73
N LEU A 108 13.38 0.01 9.46
CA LEU A 108 13.42 -0.92 8.34
C LEU A 108 14.83 -1.48 8.15
N MET A 109 14.93 -2.79 8.00
CA MET A 109 16.16 -3.53 7.68
C MET A 109 16.03 -4.16 6.29
N ASP A 110 17.13 -4.54 5.66
CA ASP A 110 17.09 -5.10 4.30
C ASP A 110 16.21 -6.35 4.21
N GLU A 111 16.17 -7.15 5.26
CA GLU A 111 15.33 -8.34 5.41
C GLU A 111 13.85 -8.04 5.74
N THR A 112 13.48 -6.78 6.00
CA THR A 112 12.09 -6.44 6.33
C THR A 112 11.17 -6.75 5.15
N GLU A 113 10.23 -7.65 5.37
CA GLU A 113 9.17 -7.95 4.40
C GLU A 113 8.15 -6.80 4.37
N LEU A 114 7.89 -6.32 3.16
CA LEU A 114 6.91 -5.29 2.86
C LEU A 114 5.76 -5.94 2.09
N PHE A 115 4.55 -5.77 2.62
CA PHE A 115 3.35 -6.13 1.91
C PHE A 115 2.90 -4.99 1.02
N VAL A 116 2.76 -5.28 -0.27
CA VAL A 116 2.39 -4.31 -1.31
C VAL A 116 0.99 -4.66 -1.82
N CYS A 117 0.13 -3.66 -1.91
CA CYS A 117 -1.15 -3.77 -2.62
C CYS A 117 -1.26 -2.63 -3.65
N ILE A 118 -1.71 -2.98 -4.85
CA ILE A 118 -1.89 -2.05 -5.96
C ILE A 118 -3.39 -1.93 -6.23
N TYR A 119 -3.87 -0.69 -6.26
CA TYR A 119 -5.27 -0.37 -6.44
C TYR A 119 -5.49 0.56 -7.62
N GLU A 120 -6.60 0.34 -8.33
CA GLU A 120 -7.09 1.25 -9.37
C GLU A 120 -8.50 1.76 -9.03
N PRO A 121 -8.82 3.04 -9.32
CA PRO A 121 -10.14 3.60 -9.07
C PRO A 121 -11.16 2.95 -10.01
N VAL A 122 -12.31 2.57 -9.45
CA VAL A 122 -13.45 2.13 -10.26
C VAL A 122 -14.29 3.36 -10.55
N LYS A 123 -14.33 3.77 -11.83
CA LYS A 123 -15.21 4.84 -12.29
C LYS A 123 -16.64 4.29 -12.36
N ASP A 124 -17.56 4.89 -11.62
CA ASP A 124 -18.98 4.63 -11.83
C ASP A 124 -19.34 5.15 -13.23
N SER A 125 -19.94 4.26 -14.04
CA SER A 125 -20.31 4.49 -15.44
C SER A 125 -21.60 5.30 -15.56
#